data_AF-A0A364K474-F1
#
_entry.id   AF-A0A364K474-F1
#
_cell.length_a   1.000
_cell.length_b   1.000
_cell.length_c   1.000
_cell.angle_alpha   90.00
_cell.angle_beta   90.00
_cell.angle_gamma   90.00
#
_symmetry.space_group_name_H-M   'P 1'
#
loop_
_entity.id
_entity.type
_entity.pdbx_description
1 polymer ?
#
loop_
_entity_poly.entity_id
_entity_poly.type
_entity_poly.pdbx_seq_one_letter_code
_entity_poly.pdbx_strand_id
1 'polypeptide(L)'
;MSNNSRFRIDDVLDILSRTPKVLRLMLEGLPNDWLHSNEGENTWSPFDVLGHLIHGEKTDWVNRIQIIMNHGDTKIFDPVDRFAHLHKKKHNAIEILLDEFETIRNHIGQIVRVMAKNYHEEVGPWRAYLGHSSVQIILAKE
;
A
#
# COMPACT_ATOMS: atom_id res chain seq x y z
N MET A 1 22.48 22.83 -9.15
CA MET A 1 22.77 21.39 -9.34
C MET A 1 21.45 20.65 -9.27
N SER A 2 20.90 20.25 -10.42
CA SER A 2 19.65 19.48 -10.46
C SER A 2 19.93 18.07 -9.95
N ASN A 3 19.46 17.76 -8.75
CA ASN A 3 19.55 16.41 -8.20
C ASN A 3 18.52 15.53 -8.94
N ASN A 4 18.94 14.99 -10.08
CA ASN A 4 18.11 14.13 -10.92
C ASN A 4 18.17 12.71 -10.35
N SER A 5 17.54 12.50 -9.19
CA SER A 5 17.42 11.18 -8.57
C SER A 5 16.55 10.30 -9.47
N ARG A 6 17.22 9.48 -10.29
CA ARG A 6 16.56 8.53 -11.20
C ARG A 6 15.82 7.48 -10.39
N PHE A 7 14.52 7.36 -10.61
CA PHE A 7 13.68 6.29 -10.03
C PHE A 7 14.24 4.90 -10.36
N ARG A 8 14.34 4.03 -9.35
CA ARG A 8 14.73 2.63 -9.50
C ARG A 8 13.72 1.74 -8.79
N ILE A 9 13.26 0.71 -9.49
CA ILE A 9 12.27 -0.22 -8.92
C ILE A 9 12.83 -1.00 -7.72
N ASP A 10 14.12 -1.33 -7.73
CA ASP A 10 14.75 -2.04 -6.63
C ASP A 10 14.66 -1.23 -5.33
N ASP A 11 14.88 0.10 -5.39
CA ASP A 11 14.76 1.00 -4.23
C ASP A 11 13.33 1.02 -3.67
N VAL A 12 12.32 0.91 -4.54
CA VAL A 12 10.90 0.82 -4.12
C VAL A 12 10.62 -0.52 -3.45
N LEU A 13 11.04 -1.63 -4.06
CA LEU A 13 10.86 -2.98 -3.49
C LEU A 13 11.56 -3.10 -2.13
N ASP A 14 12.68 -2.43 -1.99
CA ASP A 14 13.45 -2.30 -0.76
C ASP A 14 12.65 -1.62 0.36
N ILE A 15 11.91 -0.55 0.07
CA ILE A 15 11.04 0.11 1.06
C ILE A 15 9.84 -0.77 1.36
N LEU A 16 9.16 -1.25 0.31
CA LEU A 16 7.93 -2.03 0.43
C LEU A 16 8.11 -3.32 1.23
N SER A 17 9.24 -4.01 1.07
CA SER A 17 9.57 -5.24 1.80
C SER A 17 9.99 -5.00 3.24
N ARG A 18 10.46 -3.80 3.59
CA ARG A 18 10.83 -3.43 4.97
C ARG A 18 9.62 -2.99 5.79
N THR A 19 8.60 -2.39 5.18
CA THR A 19 7.45 -1.82 5.91
C THR A 19 6.79 -2.80 6.89
N PRO A 20 6.43 -4.05 6.52
CA PRO A 20 5.76 -4.95 7.46
C PRO A 20 6.62 -5.28 8.68
N LYS A 21 7.94 -5.44 8.48
CA LYS A 21 8.89 -5.73 9.55
C LYS A 21 9.06 -4.56 10.50
N VAL A 22 9.12 -3.34 9.97
CA VAL A 22 9.19 -2.12 10.80
C VAL A 22 7.91 -1.96 11.63
N LEU A 23 6.74 -2.14 11.02
CA LEU A 23 5.47 -2.07 11.76
C LEU A 23 5.37 -3.14 12.83
N ARG A 24 5.82 -4.37 12.55
CA ARG A 24 5.88 -5.43 13.56
C ARG A 24 6.77 -5.03 14.74
N LEU A 25 7.99 -4.59 14.47
CA LEU A 25 8.92 -4.14 15.52
C LEU A 25 8.37 -2.99 16.37
N MET A 26 7.54 -2.13 15.79
CA MET A 26 6.94 -1.01 16.50
C MET A 26 5.69 -1.37 17.31
N LEU A 27 4.91 -2.37 16.88
CA LEU A 27 3.56 -2.60 17.40
C LEU A 27 3.39 -3.92 18.16
N GLU A 28 4.19 -4.94 17.85
CA GLU A 28 4.07 -6.27 18.44
C GLU A 28 4.35 -6.25 19.95
N GLY A 29 3.46 -6.85 20.74
CA GLY A 29 3.58 -6.92 22.20
C GLY A 29 3.29 -5.61 22.95
N LEU A 30 2.88 -4.53 22.26
CA LEU A 30 2.42 -3.33 22.95
C LEU A 30 1.08 -3.56 23.67
N PRO A 31 0.83 -2.85 24.79
CA PRO A 31 -0.47 -2.91 25.46
C PRO A 31 -1.60 -2.42 24.55
N ASN A 32 -2.80 -2.98 24.72
CA ASN A 32 -3.99 -2.60 23.94
C ASN A 32 -4.29 -1.10 23.97
N ASP A 33 -4.05 -0.42 25.10
CA ASP A 33 -4.26 1.03 25.20
C ASP A 33 -3.39 1.82 24.21
N TRP A 34 -2.14 1.39 23.97
CA TRP A 34 -1.28 2.02 22.97
C TRP A 34 -1.77 1.72 21.56
N LEU A 35 -2.16 0.48 21.28
CA LEU A 35 -2.62 0.03 19.97
C LEU A 35 -3.94 0.70 19.54
N HIS A 36 -4.77 1.08 20.51
CA HIS A 36 -6.09 1.68 20.28
C HIS A 36 -6.15 3.18 20.61
N SER A 37 -5.06 3.78 21.11
CA SER A 37 -4.95 5.24 21.25
C SER A 37 -4.90 5.93 19.88
N ASN A 38 -5.47 7.13 19.78
CA ASN A 38 -5.48 7.93 18.55
C ASN A 38 -5.15 9.40 18.86
N GLU A 39 -5.02 10.22 17.82
CA GLU A 39 -4.60 11.63 17.89
C GLU A 39 -5.78 12.60 18.16
N GLY A 40 -6.92 12.09 18.64
CA GLY A 40 -8.12 12.87 18.93
C GLY A 40 -9.35 12.42 18.14
N GLU A 41 -10.43 13.22 18.22
CA GLU A 41 -11.68 12.91 17.54
C GLU A 41 -11.48 12.73 16.02
N ASN A 42 -12.12 11.70 15.46
CA ASN A 42 -12.09 11.37 14.03
C ASN A 42 -10.69 11.03 13.47
N THR A 43 -9.75 10.61 14.32
CA THR A 43 -8.43 10.10 13.92
C THR A 43 -8.33 8.59 14.12
N TRP A 44 -7.35 7.97 13.45
CA TRP A 44 -7.14 6.52 13.47
C TRP A 44 -6.10 6.11 14.49
N SER A 45 -6.35 5.00 15.17
CA SER A 45 -5.35 4.35 16.02
C SER A 45 -4.32 3.57 15.18
N PRO A 46 -3.17 3.16 15.74
CA PRO A 46 -2.25 2.25 15.06
C PRO A 46 -2.94 0.98 14.52
N PHE A 47 -3.90 0.44 15.27
CA PHE A 47 -4.71 -0.70 14.84
C PHE A 47 -5.55 -0.38 13.60
N ASP A 48 -6.21 0.78 13.58
CA ASP A 48 -7.01 1.23 12.44
C ASP A 48 -6.13 1.51 11.21
N VAL A 49 -4.98 2.16 11.40
CA VAL A 49 -4.00 2.42 10.33
C VAL A 49 -3.51 1.12 9.69
N LEU A 50 -3.15 0.11 10.48
CA LEU A 50 -2.75 -1.19 9.93
C LEU A 50 -3.91 -1.86 9.17
N GLY A 51 -5.13 -1.79 9.71
CA GLY A 51 -6.33 -2.27 9.03
C GLY A 51 -6.57 -1.57 7.69
N HIS A 52 -6.36 -0.25 7.63
CA HIS A 52 -6.44 0.55 6.41
C HIS A 52 -5.38 0.13 5.39
N LEU A 53 -4.12 -0.05 5.80
CA LEU A 53 -3.05 -0.52 4.92
C LEU A 53 -3.40 -1.88 4.30
N ILE A 54 -3.83 -2.85 5.11
CA ILE A 54 -4.25 -4.19 4.62
C ILE A 54 -5.40 -4.06 3.62
N HIS A 55 -6.37 -3.18 3.88
CA HIS A 55 -7.45 -2.94 2.95
C HIS A 55 -6.92 -2.40 1.62
N GLY A 56 -6.08 -1.37 1.65
CA GLY A 56 -5.45 -0.80 0.46
C GLY A 56 -4.70 -1.84 -0.37
N GLU A 57 -3.88 -2.69 0.26
CA GLU A 57 -3.20 -3.82 -0.40
C GLU A 57 -4.18 -4.73 -1.17
N LYS A 58 -5.36 -5.01 -0.59
CA LYS A 58 -6.34 -5.93 -1.19
C LYS A 58 -7.20 -5.32 -2.28
N THR A 59 -7.53 -4.03 -2.17
CA THR A 59 -8.58 -3.42 -3.00
C THR A 59 -8.07 -2.35 -3.94
N ASP A 60 -6.92 -1.75 -3.67
CA ASP A 60 -6.44 -0.62 -4.47
C ASP A 60 -5.39 -1.05 -5.49
N TRP A 61 -4.24 -1.56 -5.01
CA TRP A 61 -3.09 -1.89 -5.84
C TRP A 61 -3.40 -2.85 -6.99
N VAL A 62 -4.09 -3.95 -6.67
CA VAL A 62 -4.41 -5.00 -7.64
C VAL A 62 -5.40 -4.47 -8.69
N ASN A 63 -6.43 -3.75 -8.26
CA ASN A 63 -7.45 -3.21 -9.16
C ASN A 63 -6.85 -2.16 -10.11
N ARG A 64 -5.95 -1.30 -9.62
CA ARG A 64 -5.29 -0.31 -10.49
C ARG A 64 -4.34 -0.95 -11.48
N ILE A 65 -3.58 -1.96 -11.08
CA ILE A 65 -2.74 -2.72 -12.02
C ILE A 65 -3.62 -3.36 -13.10
N GLN A 66 -4.75 -3.97 -12.72
CA GLN A 66 -5.69 -4.54 -13.69
C GLN A 66 -6.26 -3.50 -14.65
N ILE A 67 -6.62 -2.30 -14.16
CA ILE A 67 -7.11 -1.22 -15.01
C ILE A 67 -6.04 -0.76 -15.99
N ILE A 68 -4.81 -0.52 -15.53
CA ILE A 68 -3.70 -0.12 -16.39
C ILE A 68 -3.45 -1.17 -17.48
N MET A 69 -3.42 -2.45 -17.10
CA MET A 69 -3.12 -3.54 -18.03
C MET A 69 -4.25 -3.81 -19.03
N ASN A 70 -5.50 -3.72 -18.62
CA ASN A 70 -6.64 -4.09 -19.47
C ASN A 70 -7.25 -2.92 -20.24
N HIS A 71 -7.06 -1.69 -19.75
CA HIS A 71 -7.74 -0.50 -20.26
C HIS A 71 -6.80 0.67 -20.56
N GLY A 72 -5.52 0.61 -20.19
CA GLY A 72 -4.58 1.70 -20.45
C GLY A 72 -5.03 3.02 -19.83
N ASP A 73 -5.25 4.04 -20.65
CA ASP A 73 -5.77 5.36 -20.26
C ASP A 73 -7.27 5.56 -20.56
N THR A 74 -7.94 4.54 -21.10
CA THR A 74 -9.35 4.64 -21.51
C THR A 74 -10.35 4.53 -20.36
N LYS A 75 -9.91 4.01 -19.21
CA LYS A 75 -10.72 3.90 -17.98
C LYS A 75 -10.03 4.64 -16.83
N ILE A 76 -10.80 5.45 -16.09
CA ILE A 76 -10.36 6.05 -14.84
C ILE A 76 -10.38 5.03 -13.68
N PHE A 77 -9.62 5.28 -12.61
CA PHE A 77 -9.67 4.43 -11.43
C PHE A 77 -11.03 4.50 -10.73
N ASP A 78 -11.48 3.33 -10.25
CA ASP A 78 -12.71 3.23 -9.48
C ASP A 78 -12.51 3.90 -8.09
N PRO A 79 -13.50 4.65 -7.57
CA PRO A 79 -13.40 5.25 -6.23
C PRO A 79 -13.24 4.17 -5.15
N VAL A 80 -12.36 4.43 -4.18
CA VAL A 80 -12.12 3.52 -3.05
C VAL A 80 -12.80 4.06 -1.79
N ASP A 81 -13.47 3.19 -1.05
CA ASP A 81 -13.99 3.51 0.28
C ASP A 81 -12.86 3.43 1.32
N ARG A 82 -12.35 4.60 1.72
CA ARG A 82 -11.25 4.74 2.69
C ARG A 82 -11.58 4.16 4.06
N PHE A 83 -12.86 4.11 4.42
CA PHE A 83 -13.35 3.67 5.72
C PHE A 83 -13.82 2.21 5.74
N ALA A 84 -13.74 1.51 4.60
CA ALA A 84 -14.19 0.12 4.46
C ALA A 84 -13.57 -0.83 5.50
N HIS A 85 -12.34 -0.54 5.96
CA HIS A 85 -11.66 -1.31 6.99
C HIS A 85 -12.35 -1.24 8.37
N LEU A 86 -13.01 -0.12 8.70
CA LEU A 86 -13.71 0.10 9.96
C LEU A 86 -14.96 -0.77 10.11
N HIS A 87 -15.54 -1.23 9.00
CA HIS A 87 -16.72 -2.09 8.99
C HIS A 87 -16.40 -3.56 9.28
N LYS A 88 -15.11 -3.96 9.29
CA LYS A 88 -14.70 -5.32 9.65
C LYS A 88 -14.67 -5.46 11.18
N LYS A 89 -15.12 -6.62 11.67
CA LYS A 89 -15.17 -6.92 13.12
C LYS A 89 -13.79 -6.73 13.77
N LYS A 90 -13.70 -5.80 14.73
CA LYS A 90 -12.49 -5.47 15.52
C LYS A 90 -12.23 -6.50 16.63
N HIS A 91 -11.96 -7.75 16.26
CA HIS A 91 -11.68 -8.82 17.25
C HIS A 91 -10.36 -9.56 17.00
N ASN A 92 -9.60 -9.15 15.99
CA ASN A 92 -8.32 -9.78 15.70
C ASN A 92 -7.23 -9.15 16.56
N ALA A 93 -6.33 -9.97 17.07
CA ALA A 93 -5.10 -9.51 17.71
C ALA A 93 -4.24 -8.74 16.68
N ILE A 94 -3.44 -7.77 17.13
CA ILE A 94 -2.61 -6.96 16.22
C ILE A 94 -1.62 -7.84 15.45
N GLU A 95 -1.16 -8.92 16.06
CA GLU A 95 -0.27 -9.93 15.49
C GLU A 95 -0.88 -10.59 14.26
N ILE A 96 -2.18 -10.87 14.28
CA ILE A 96 -2.91 -11.43 13.13
C ILE A 96 -2.91 -10.44 11.96
N LEU A 97 -3.10 -9.13 12.25
CA LEU A 97 -3.04 -8.10 11.21
C LEU A 97 -1.62 -7.92 10.67
N LEU A 98 -0.61 -8.00 11.53
CA LEU A 98 0.80 -7.91 11.13
C LEU A 98 1.19 -9.08 10.21
N ASP A 99 0.79 -10.31 10.56
CA ASP A 99 0.99 -11.51 9.74
C ASP A 99 0.28 -11.40 8.38
N GLU A 100 -0.96 -10.93 8.39
CA GLU A 100 -1.74 -10.71 7.18
C GLU A 100 -1.09 -9.65 6.28
N PHE A 101 -0.68 -8.51 6.84
CA PHE A 101 -0.05 -7.43 6.11
C PHE A 101 1.28 -7.87 5.49
N GLU A 102 2.12 -8.57 6.25
CA GLU A 102 3.38 -9.12 5.76
C GLU A 102 3.16 -10.10 4.59
N THR A 103 2.18 -10.99 4.73
CA THR A 103 1.83 -11.96 3.69
C THR A 103 1.40 -11.27 2.40
N ILE A 104 0.47 -10.32 2.47
CA ILE A 104 -0.06 -9.65 1.27
C ILE A 104 1.02 -8.77 0.63
N ARG A 105 1.81 -8.06 1.44
CA ARG A 105 2.90 -7.22 0.94
C ARG A 105 3.96 -8.03 0.20
N ASN A 106 4.29 -9.23 0.66
CA ASN A 106 5.21 -10.13 -0.04
C ASN A 106 4.68 -10.52 -1.43
N HIS A 107 3.39 -10.86 -1.54
CA HIS A 107 2.78 -11.14 -2.84
C HIS A 107 2.79 -9.92 -3.77
N ILE A 108 2.45 -8.74 -3.26
CA ILE A 108 2.48 -7.50 -4.05
C ILE A 108 3.90 -7.16 -4.50
N GLY A 109 4.91 -7.34 -3.65
CA GLY A 109 6.31 -7.16 -4.04
C GLY A 109 6.73 -8.07 -5.18
N GLN A 110 6.24 -9.32 -5.23
CA GLN A 110 6.47 -10.23 -6.35
C GLN A 110 5.79 -9.75 -7.63
N ILE A 111 4.52 -9.35 -7.55
CA ILE A 111 3.77 -8.80 -8.68
C ILE A 111 4.49 -7.57 -9.25
N VAL A 112 4.81 -6.59 -8.40
CA VAL A 112 5.51 -5.36 -8.79
C VAL A 112 6.83 -5.65 -9.49
N ARG A 113 7.60 -6.63 -8.98
CA ARG A 113 8.87 -7.05 -9.60
C ARG A 113 8.67 -7.62 -11.00
N VAL A 114 7.65 -8.46 -11.21
CA VAL A 114 7.33 -9.02 -12.53
C VAL A 114 6.83 -7.93 -13.47
N MET A 115 5.94 -7.06 -12.99
CA MET A 115 5.40 -5.93 -13.75
C MET A 115 6.51 -5.01 -14.25
N ALA A 116 7.42 -4.63 -13.38
CA ALA A 116 8.52 -3.72 -13.74
C ALA A 116 9.51 -4.33 -14.74
N LYS A 117 9.71 -5.66 -14.73
CA LYS A 117 10.61 -6.33 -15.67
C LYS A 117 9.99 -6.50 -17.06
N ASN A 118 8.73 -6.91 -17.12
CA ASN A 118 8.11 -7.37 -18.35
C ASN A 118 7.22 -6.32 -19.03
N TYR A 119 6.65 -5.38 -18.27
CA TYR A 119 5.58 -4.49 -18.74
C TYR A 119 5.98 -3.00 -18.68
N HIS A 120 7.28 -2.71 -18.78
CA HIS A 120 7.85 -1.37 -18.62
C HIS A 120 7.48 -0.37 -19.74
N GLU A 121 6.98 -0.86 -20.88
CA GLU A 121 6.46 -0.05 -22.00
C GLU A 121 4.92 0.05 -21.98
N GLU A 122 4.23 -0.99 -21.48
CA GLU A 122 2.77 -1.11 -21.46
C GLU A 122 2.10 -0.22 -20.39
N VAL A 123 2.88 0.29 -19.43
CA VAL A 123 2.39 1.29 -18.47
C VAL A 123 1.97 2.62 -19.10
N GLY A 124 2.27 2.86 -20.38
CA GLY A 124 1.73 4.00 -21.14
C GLY A 124 2.00 5.37 -20.48
N PRO A 125 1.06 6.34 -20.56
CA PRO A 125 1.25 7.68 -19.97
C PRO A 125 1.41 7.65 -18.44
N TRP A 126 1.03 6.53 -17.79
CA TRP A 126 1.21 6.35 -16.36
C TRP A 126 2.67 6.26 -15.94
N ARG A 127 3.62 6.07 -16.88
CA ARG A 127 5.06 6.14 -16.63
C ARG A 127 5.51 7.46 -15.97
N ALA A 128 4.90 8.59 -16.34
CA ALA A 128 5.18 9.90 -15.75
C ALA A 128 4.82 9.96 -14.26
N TYR A 129 3.84 9.15 -13.86
CA TYR A 129 3.35 9.05 -12.50
C TYR A 129 4.13 7.95 -11.73
N LEU A 130 4.63 6.91 -12.42
CA LEU A 130 5.41 5.80 -11.84
C LEU A 130 6.83 6.18 -11.43
N GLY A 131 7.37 7.28 -11.96
CA GLY A 131 8.72 7.78 -11.68
C GLY A 131 8.91 8.52 -10.35
N HIS A 132 7.87 8.68 -9.53
CA HIS A 132 7.99 9.24 -8.18
C HIS A 132 7.13 8.39 -7.25
N SER A 133 7.68 7.24 -6.86
CA SER A 133 7.01 6.24 -6.04
C SER A 133 5.79 5.64 -6.73
N SER A 134 5.85 4.35 -7.04
CA SER A 134 4.64 3.54 -7.26
C SER A 134 3.62 3.72 -6.10
N VAL A 135 4.09 4.17 -4.93
CA VAL A 135 3.32 4.55 -3.75
C VAL A 135 2.51 5.85 -3.91
N GLN A 136 2.94 6.86 -4.69
CA GLN A 136 2.26 8.17 -4.73
C GLN A 136 1.18 8.33 -5.82
N ILE A 137 1.19 7.56 -6.92
CA ILE A 137 0.06 7.63 -7.89
C ILE A 137 -1.24 7.11 -7.30
N ILE A 138 -1.11 6.12 -6.41
CA ILE A 138 -2.26 5.43 -5.84
C ILE A 138 -2.81 6.24 -4.65
N LEU A 139 -1.96 6.98 -3.93
CA LEU A 139 -2.33 7.84 -2.80
C LEU A 139 -2.68 9.31 -3.16
N ALA A 140 -2.35 9.81 -4.36
CA ALA A 140 -2.48 11.25 -4.68
C ALA A 140 -3.81 11.67 -5.35
N LYS A 141 -4.92 11.00 -5.07
CA LYS A 141 -6.28 11.51 -5.36
C LYS A 141 -7.23 11.26 -4.19
N GLU A 142 -6.79 11.73 -3.02
CA GLU A 142 -7.64 11.89 -1.84
C GLU A 142 -7.94 13.36 -1.56
#